data_AF-A0A2V9FAB1-F1
#
_entry.id   AF-A0A2V9FAB1-F1
#
_cell.length_a   1.000
_cell.length_b   1.000
_cell.length_c   1.000
_cell.angle_alpha   90.00
_cell.angle_beta   90.00
_cell.angle_gamma   90.00
#
_symmetry.space_group_name_H-M   'P 1'
#
loop_
_entity.id
_entity.type
_entity.pdbx_description
1 polymer ?
#
loop_
_entity_poly.entity_id
_entity_poly.type
_entity_poly.pdbx_seq_one_letter_code
_entity_poly.pdbx_strand_id
1 'polypeptide(L)'
;QDFDDIEKVWPLVLTPDELPKYDVKYVGREQVDEVGTYVFDIAPKKLEKSLRYFQGRIWVEDKDLQIVKTRGKATGLLKKKEDQAFPAFETFRENIEGHYWFPTYTRADDILHFKSGQDVHIRLSVRYQNYKRFGSTIKIGTPTQVDPEKP
;
A
#
# COMPACT_ATOMS: atom_id res chain seq x y z
N GLN A 1 -13.47 -10.31 4.46
CA GLN A 1 -12.20 -10.74 5.07
C GLN A 1 -11.09 -10.77 4.03
N ASP A 2 -11.12 -11.64 3.01
CA ASP A 2 -10.09 -11.59 1.95
C ASP A 2 -10.13 -10.29 1.14
N PHE A 3 -11.31 -9.86 0.68
CA PHE A 3 -11.48 -8.58 0.00
C PHE A 3 -11.08 -7.35 0.85
N ASP A 4 -11.21 -7.43 2.19
CA ASP A 4 -10.78 -6.34 3.07
C ASP A 4 -9.26 -6.15 3.03
N ASP A 5 -8.50 -7.24 2.90
CA ASP A 5 -7.04 -7.20 2.82
C ASP A 5 -6.57 -6.70 1.43
N ILE A 6 -7.30 -7.06 0.35
CA ILE A 6 -7.09 -6.52 -1.00
C ILE A 6 -7.26 -5.00 -1.01
N GLU A 7 -8.29 -4.49 -0.33
CA GLU A 7 -8.60 -3.06 -0.32
C GLU A 7 -7.73 -2.26 0.63
N LYS A 8 -7.37 -2.82 1.80
CA LYS A 8 -6.76 -2.05 2.89
C LYS A 8 -5.26 -2.30 3.08
N VAL A 9 -4.75 -3.48 2.72
CA VAL A 9 -3.37 -3.88 3.03
C VAL A 9 -2.48 -3.89 1.79
N TRP A 10 -2.99 -4.41 0.67
CA TRP A 10 -2.18 -4.57 -0.56
C TRP A 10 -1.77 -3.29 -1.27
N PRO A 11 -2.56 -2.20 -1.22
CA PRO A 11 -2.12 -0.91 -1.73
C PRO A 11 -0.96 -0.31 -0.92
N LEU A 12 -0.71 -0.83 0.29
CA LEU A 12 0.20 -0.32 1.33
C LEU A 12 0.45 1.19 1.23
N VAL A 13 -0.34 1.97 1.95
CA VAL A 13 -0.05 3.40 2.10
C VAL A 13 0.71 3.59 3.40
N LEU A 14 2.04 3.43 3.37
CA LEU A 14 2.87 3.75 4.54
C LEU A 14 2.99 5.28 4.65
N THR A 15 2.20 5.87 5.53
CA THR A 15 2.26 7.32 5.79
C THR A 15 3.31 7.65 6.86
N PRO A 16 3.81 8.90 6.92
CA PRO A 16 4.73 9.32 7.98
C PRO A 16 4.20 9.06 9.40
N ASP A 17 2.88 9.16 9.61
CA ASP A 17 2.24 8.91 10.90
C ASP A 17 2.23 7.42 11.29
N GLU A 18 2.37 6.53 10.31
CA GLU A 18 2.44 5.10 10.53
C GLU A 18 3.89 4.61 10.72
N LEU A 19 4.89 5.32 10.20
CA LEU A 19 6.30 4.96 10.34
C LEU A 19 6.73 4.62 11.78
N PRO A 20 6.31 5.35 12.83
CA PRO A 20 6.68 5.01 14.21
C PRO A 20 6.24 3.61 14.65
N LYS A 21 5.20 3.05 14.01
CA LYS A 21 4.66 1.71 14.29
C LYS A 21 5.49 0.59 13.65
N TYR A 22 6.42 0.92 12.75
CA TYR A 22 7.24 -0.04 12.03
C TYR A 22 8.71 0.07 12.42
N ASP A 23 9.35 -1.08 12.60
CA ASP A 23 10.81 -1.18 12.53
C ASP A 23 11.21 -1.16 11.06
N VAL A 24 12.18 -0.32 10.71
CA VAL A 24 12.61 -0.06 9.34
C VAL A 24 14.11 -0.22 9.29
N LYS A 25 14.57 -1.23 8.54
CA LYS A 25 15.99 -1.56 8.42
C LYS A 25 16.45 -1.37 6.99
N TYR A 26 17.47 -0.54 6.80
CA TYR A 26 18.13 -0.43 5.51
C TYR A 26 18.88 -1.71 5.15
N VAL A 27 18.65 -2.19 3.92
CA VAL A 27 19.25 -3.43 3.39
C VAL A 27 20.35 -3.11 2.40
N GLY A 28 20.14 -2.14 1.52
CA GLY A 28 21.07 -1.80 0.44
C GLY A 28 20.42 -1.01 -0.68
N ARG A 29 21.04 -1.05 -1.86
CA ARG A 29 20.49 -0.47 -3.08
C ARG A 29 20.26 -1.55 -4.11
N GLU A 30 19.16 -1.44 -4.84
CA GLU A 30 18.81 -2.31 -5.96
C GLU A 30 18.26 -1.46 -7.10
N GLN A 31 18.41 -1.94 -8.33
CA GLN A 31 17.75 -1.37 -9.48
C GLN A 31 16.44 -2.12 -9.72
N VAL A 32 15.33 -1.37 -9.79
CA VAL A 32 14.01 -1.90 -10.16
C VAL A 32 13.67 -1.31 -11.52
N ASP A 33 13.71 -2.15 -12.56
CA ASP A 33 13.61 -1.74 -13.96
C ASP A 33 14.64 -0.65 -14.30
N GLU A 34 14.21 0.58 -14.60
CA GLU A 34 15.07 1.73 -14.91
C GLU A 34 15.30 2.65 -13.69
N VAL A 35 14.77 2.29 -12.52
CA VAL A 35 14.76 3.13 -11.31
C VAL A 35 15.80 2.65 -10.30
N GLY A 36 16.69 3.55 -9.89
CA GLY A 36 17.60 3.32 -8.77
C GLY A 36 16.85 3.42 -7.44
N THR A 37 17.01 2.43 -6.55
CA THR A 37 16.24 2.38 -5.30
C THR A 37 17.10 2.06 -4.08
N TYR A 38 16.67 2.60 -2.94
CA TYR A 38 17.02 2.13 -1.61
C TYR A 38 16.06 1.03 -1.17
N VAL A 39 16.60 0.00 -0.55
CA VAL A 39 15.85 -1.18 -0.12
C VAL A 39 15.76 -1.22 1.39
N PHE A 40 14.55 -1.38 1.91
CA PHE A 40 14.30 -1.48 3.34
C PHE A 40 13.44 -2.71 3.66
N ASP A 41 13.82 -3.43 4.72
CA ASP A 41 12.95 -4.40 5.36
C ASP A 41 12.12 -3.68 6.43
N ILE A 42 10.80 -3.92 6.43
CA ILE A 42 9.86 -3.33 7.37
C ILE A 42 9.02 -4.39 8.07
N ALA A 43 8.84 -4.22 9.37
CA ALA A 43 7.99 -5.08 10.20
C ALA A 43 7.30 -4.26 11.29
N PRO A 44 6.05 -4.58 11.67
CA PRO A 44 5.36 -3.88 12.74
C PRO A 44 6.06 -4.12 14.09
N LYS A 45 6.25 -3.07 14.89
CA LYS A 45 6.85 -3.16 16.22
C LYS A 45 5.95 -3.86 17.22
N LYS A 46 4.63 -3.66 17.08
CA LYS A 46 3.60 -4.25 17.93
C LYS A 46 2.42 -4.62 17.07
N LEU A 47 1.83 -5.77 17.36
CA LEU A 47 0.59 -6.23 16.74
C LEU A 47 -0.57 -5.94 17.70
N GLU A 48 -1.49 -5.09 17.28
CA GLU A 48 -2.71 -4.80 18.04
C GLU A 48 -3.85 -5.72 17.61
N LYS A 49 -4.80 -5.98 18.52
CA LYS A 49 -5.99 -6.79 18.19
C LYS A 49 -6.82 -6.04 17.15
N SER A 50 -7.33 -6.78 16.17
CA SER A 50 -8.18 -6.26 15.08
C SER A 50 -7.50 -5.33 14.07
N LEU A 51 -6.18 -5.10 14.18
CA LEU A 51 -5.41 -4.39 13.15
C LEU A 51 -4.58 -5.36 12.31
N ARG A 52 -4.48 -5.04 11.02
CA ARG A 52 -3.61 -5.69 10.06
C ARG A 52 -2.46 -4.77 9.74
N TYR A 53 -1.27 -5.35 9.60
CA TYR A 53 -0.05 -4.64 9.26
C TYR A 53 0.61 -5.31 8.06
N PHE A 54 1.42 -4.56 7.34
CA PHE A 54 2.28 -5.11 6.32
C PHE A 54 3.62 -5.53 6.93
N GLN A 55 4.15 -6.67 6.52
CA GLN A 55 5.52 -7.06 6.82
C GLN A 55 6.19 -7.54 5.54
N GLY A 56 7.37 -6.98 5.25
CA GLY A 56 8.09 -7.32 4.04
C GLY A 56 9.18 -6.31 3.70
N ARG A 57 9.42 -6.15 2.40
CA ARG A 57 10.44 -5.29 1.83
C ARG A 57 9.80 -4.21 0.97
N ILE A 58 10.38 -3.02 1.03
CA ILE A 58 10.01 -1.88 0.20
C ILE A 58 11.22 -1.37 -0.57
N TRP A 59 10.98 -0.92 -1.80
CA TRP A 59 11.95 -0.26 -2.65
C TRP A 59 11.50 1.19 -2.82
N VAL A 60 12.39 2.10 -2.46
CA VAL A 60 12.17 3.55 -2.43
C VAL A 60 13.11 4.18 -3.45
N GLU A 61 12.59 4.91 -4.43
CA GLU A 61 13.44 5.55 -5.44
C GLU A 61 14.39 6.59 -4.83
N ASP A 62 15.54 6.79 -5.46
CA ASP A 62 16.61 7.64 -4.94
C ASP A 62 16.49 9.14 -5.26
N LYS A 63 15.43 9.55 -5.99
CA LYS A 63 15.16 10.95 -6.36
C LYS A 63 14.24 11.66 -5.38
N ASP A 64 12.96 11.30 -5.34
CA ASP A 64 11.93 11.93 -4.51
C ASP A 64 11.53 11.06 -3.30
N LEU A 65 12.26 9.96 -3.05
CA LEU A 65 12.05 9.04 -1.93
C LEU A 65 10.63 8.44 -1.87
N GLN A 66 10.03 8.23 -3.04
CA GLN A 66 8.73 7.56 -3.16
C GLN A 66 8.91 6.04 -3.24
N ILE A 67 7.95 5.30 -2.66
CA ILE A 67 7.93 3.83 -2.77
C ILE A 67 7.54 3.49 -4.21
N VAL A 68 8.33 2.65 -4.87
CA VAL A 68 8.08 2.20 -6.26
C VAL A 68 7.70 0.72 -6.35
N LYS A 69 8.13 -0.07 -5.37
CA LYS A 69 7.77 -1.49 -5.25
C LYS A 69 7.63 -1.90 -3.79
N THR A 70 6.71 -2.80 -3.52
CA THR A 70 6.59 -3.49 -2.22
C THR A 70 6.50 -4.99 -2.45
N ARG A 71 7.06 -5.77 -1.54
CA ARG A 71 6.91 -7.24 -1.49
C ARG A 71 6.75 -7.68 -0.06
N GLY A 72 5.68 -8.38 0.25
CA GLY A 72 5.47 -8.81 1.62
C GLY A 72 4.16 -9.54 1.80
N LYS A 73 3.70 -9.59 3.05
CA LYS A 73 2.45 -10.23 3.42
C LYS A 73 1.74 -9.42 4.49
N ALA A 74 0.43 -9.64 4.60
CA ALA A 74 -0.34 -9.15 5.73
C ALA A 74 0.04 -9.96 7.00
N THR A 75 0.17 -9.28 8.13
CA THR A 75 0.41 -9.88 9.45
C THR A 75 -0.48 -9.22 10.50
N GLY A 76 -0.83 -9.95 11.56
CA GLY A 76 -1.73 -9.47 12.61
C GLY A 76 -2.02 -10.52 13.67
N LEU A 77 -2.62 -10.10 14.80
CA LEU A 77 -3.04 -11.04 15.85
C LEU A 77 -4.26 -11.84 15.39
N LEU A 78 -4.03 -13.09 14.98
CA LEU A 78 -5.08 -14.05 14.64
C LEU A 78 -5.77 -14.56 15.91
N LYS A 79 -7.10 -14.76 15.85
CA LYS A 79 -7.80 -15.50 16.90
C LYS A 79 -7.33 -16.97 16.87
N LYS A 80 -7.20 -17.61 18.04
CA LYS A 80 -6.69 -19.00 18.20
C LYS A 80 -7.34 -20.07 17.30
N LYS A 81 -8.49 -19.79 16.68
CA LYS A 81 -9.25 -20.69 15.80
C LYS A 81 -9.28 -20.29 14.33
N GLU A 82 -8.67 -19.17 13.94
CA GLU A 82 -8.59 -18.79 12.52
C GLU A 82 -7.36 -19.43 11.88
N ASP A 83 -7.62 -20.14 10.79
CA ASP A 83 -6.61 -20.71 9.91
C ASP A 83 -6.43 -19.74 8.75
N GLN A 84 -5.65 -18.68 8.98
CA GLN A 84 -5.43 -17.62 8.01
C GLN A 84 -4.00 -17.64 7.52
N ALA A 85 -3.84 -18.11 6.29
CA ALA A 85 -2.62 -18.00 5.51
C ALA A 85 -2.82 -16.86 4.51
N PHE A 86 -1.96 -15.84 4.61
CA PHE A 86 -1.96 -14.73 3.65
C PHE A 86 -0.84 -14.95 2.65
N PRO A 87 -1.15 -14.93 1.35
CA PRO A 87 -0.12 -15.09 0.35
C PRO A 87 0.83 -13.90 0.41
N ALA A 88 2.11 -14.17 0.16
CA ALA A 88 3.03 -13.12 -0.18
C ALA A 88 2.60 -12.47 -1.51
N PHE A 89 2.62 -11.14 -1.55
CA PHE A 89 2.29 -10.36 -2.73
C PHE A 89 3.41 -9.38 -3.05
N GLU A 90 3.43 -8.96 -4.31
CA GLU A 90 4.25 -7.88 -4.83
C GLU A 90 3.34 -6.82 -5.45
N THR A 91 3.53 -5.57 -5.05
CA THR A 91 2.86 -4.43 -5.67
C THR A 91 3.88 -3.55 -6.38
N PHE A 92 3.65 -3.32 -7.66
CA PHE A 92 4.40 -2.40 -8.51
C PHE A 92 3.63 -1.10 -8.63
N ARG A 93 4.37 -0.01 -8.60
CA ARG A 93 3.84 1.33 -8.80
C ARG A 93 4.41 1.89 -10.08
N GLU A 94 3.66 2.77 -10.73
CA GLU A 94 4.12 3.54 -11.87
C GLU A 94 4.02 5.02 -11.55
N ASN A 95 4.94 5.81 -12.10
CA ASN A 95 4.89 7.25 -12.02
C ASN A 95 3.82 7.77 -12.99
N ILE A 96 2.71 8.25 -12.46
CA ILE A 96 1.62 8.87 -13.23
C ILE A 96 1.76 10.39 -13.12
N GLU A 97 1.63 11.07 -14.26
CA GLU A 97 1.78 12.53 -14.37
C GLU A 97 3.16 13.07 -13.93
N GLY A 98 4.18 12.21 -13.85
CA GLY A 98 5.58 12.60 -13.60
C GLY A 98 5.94 12.94 -12.15
N HIS A 99 4.98 12.87 -11.21
CA HIS A 99 5.19 13.31 -9.82
C HIS A 99 4.73 12.32 -8.75
N TYR A 100 3.93 11.30 -9.10
CA TYR A 100 3.28 10.44 -8.11
C TYR A 100 3.35 8.97 -8.50
N TRP A 101 3.90 8.15 -7.61
CA TRP A 101 3.97 6.70 -7.75
C TRP A 101 2.70 6.02 -7.24
N PHE A 102 1.82 5.63 -8.15
CA PHE A 102 0.57 4.95 -7.84
C PHE A 102 0.67 3.43 -8.05
N PRO A 103 0.02 2.61 -7.21
CA PRO A 103 -0.05 1.17 -7.45
C PRO A 103 -0.81 0.91 -8.76
N THR A 104 -0.20 0.18 -9.67
CA THR A 104 -0.81 -0.20 -10.97
C THR A 104 -0.98 -1.70 -11.10
N TYR A 105 -0.14 -2.47 -10.41
CA TYR A 105 -0.19 -3.92 -10.51
C TYR A 105 0.21 -4.60 -9.20
N THR A 106 -0.68 -5.45 -8.67
CA THR A 106 -0.38 -6.35 -7.56
C THR A 106 -0.48 -7.79 -8.03
N ARG A 107 0.50 -8.62 -7.68
CA ARG A 107 0.48 -10.06 -7.94
C ARG A 107 0.78 -10.84 -6.68
N ALA A 108 0.16 -12.01 -6.55
CA ALA A 108 0.49 -12.99 -5.53
C ALA A 108 0.52 -14.38 -6.17
N ASP A 109 1.53 -15.17 -5.85
CA ASP A 109 1.68 -16.56 -6.30
C ASP A 109 2.36 -17.31 -5.16
N ASP A 110 1.58 -18.05 -4.38
CA ASP A 110 2.03 -18.65 -3.12
C ASP A 110 1.27 -19.94 -2.80
N ILE A 111 1.84 -20.78 -1.94
CA ILE A 111 1.18 -21.99 -1.43
C ILE A 111 0.78 -21.73 0.02
N LEU A 112 -0.52 -21.75 0.26
CA LEU A 112 -1.09 -21.57 1.59
C LEU A 112 -1.18 -22.92 2.29
N HIS A 113 -0.45 -23.03 3.40
CA HIS A 113 -0.47 -24.21 4.27
C HIS A 113 -1.50 -24.02 5.39
N PHE A 114 -2.60 -24.77 5.32
CA PHE A 114 -3.63 -24.75 6.37
C PHE A 114 -3.34 -25.82 7.44
N LYS A 115 -3.72 -25.56 8.69
CA LYS A 115 -3.57 -26.51 9.82
C LYS A 115 -4.36 -27.80 9.61
N SER A 116 -5.36 -27.80 8.71
CA SER A 116 -6.06 -29.00 8.26
C SER A 116 -5.17 -29.98 7.47
N GLY A 117 -3.94 -29.58 7.11
CA GLY A 117 -3.00 -30.37 6.31
C GLY A 117 -3.21 -30.24 4.81
N GLN A 118 -4.07 -29.31 4.37
CA GLN A 118 -4.29 -29.00 2.95
C GLN A 118 -3.38 -27.86 2.51
N ASP A 119 -2.70 -28.08 1.39
CA ASP A 119 -1.95 -27.06 0.67
C ASP A 119 -2.80 -26.52 -0.47
N VAL A 120 -2.95 -25.19 -0.52
CA VAL A 120 -3.71 -24.51 -1.57
C VAL A 120 -2.79 -23.58 -2.31
N HIS A 121 -2.56 -23.85 -3.60
CA HIS A 121 -1.86 -22.93 -4.48
C HIS A 121 -2.79 -21.77 -4.86
N ILE A 122 -2.38 -20.55 -4.53
CA ILE A 122 -3.12 -19.33 -4.88
C ILE A 122 -2.33 -18.49 -5.87
N ARG A 123 -3.00 -18.08 -6.93
CA ARG A 123 -2.49 -17.10 -7.89
C ARG A 123 -3.48 -15.98 -8.06
N LEU A 124 -3.01 -14.76 -7.87
CA LEU A 124 -3.84 -13.57 -7.92
C LEU A 124 -3.13 -12.43 -8.64
N SER A 125 -3.91 -11.63 -9.37
CA SER A 125 -3.43 -10.46 -10.08
C SER A 125 -4.49 -9.36 -10.05
N VAL A 126 -4.12 -8.20 -9.51
CA VAL A 126 -4.94 -6.98 -9.48
C VAL A 126 -4.28 -5.94 -10.35
N ARG A 127 -5.05 -5.33 -11.25
CA ARG A 127 -4.60 -4.18 -12.07
C ARG A 127 -5.44 -2.97 -11.72
N TYR A 128 -4.78 -1.90 -11.34
CA TYR A 128 -5.41 -0.61 -11.11
C TYR A 128 -5.25 0.22 -12.37
N GLN A 129 -6.36 0.66 -12.94
CA GLN A 129 -6.40 1.40 -14.20
C GLN A 129 -7.27 2.65 -14.06
N ASN A 130 -7.09 3.60 -14.98
CA ASN A 130 -7.91 4.81 -15.08
C ASN A 130 -7.88 5.70 -13.83
N TYR A 131 -6.71 5.86 -13.20
CA TYR A 131 -6.56 6.84 -12.13
C TYR A 131 -6.97 8.23 -12.64
N LYS A 132 -7.96 8.84 -12.00
CA LYS A 132 -8.39 10.21 -12.24
C LYS A 132 -8.16 11.00 -10.97
N ARG A 133 -7.32 12.03 -11.05
CA ARG A 133 -7.15 12.98 -9.96
C ARG A 133 -8.51 13.62 -9.63
N PHE A 134 -8.95 13.50 -8.38
CA PHE A 134 -10.10 14.26 -7.91
C PHE A 134 -9.69 15.72 -7.80
N GLY A 135 -10.07 16.53 -8.79
CA GLY A 135 -9.95 17.98 -8.76
C GLY A 135 -11.30 18.58 -8.41
N SER A 136 -11.34 19.42 -7.37
CA SER A 136 -12.50 20.27 -7.14
C SER A 136 -12.52 21.37 -8.22
N THR A 137 -13.60 21.45 -9.00
CA THR A 137 -13.84 22.56 -9.95
C THR A 137 -14.39 23.80 -9.24
N ILE A 138 -14.21 23.95 -7.93
CA ILE A 138 -14.68 25.13 -7.20
C ILE A 138 -13.73 26.29 -7.50
N LYS A 139 -14.14 27.15 -8.43
CA LYS A 139 -13.61 28.52 -8.54
C LYS A 139 -14.37 29.38 -7.53
N ILE A 140 -13.74 29.70 -6.41
CA ILE A 140 -14.28 30.71 -5.48
C ILE A 140 -14.10 32.07 -6.16
N GLY A 141 -15.21 32.67 -6.60
CA GLY A 141 -15.21 34.02 -7.18
C GLY A 141 -14.96 35.09 -6.12
N THR A 142 -14.61 36.29 -6.55
CA THR A 142 -14.44 37.45 -5.67
C THR A 142 -15.76 37.73 -4.93
N PRO A 143 -15.74 37.98 -3.61
CA PRO A 143 -16.95 38.33 -2.87
C PRO A 143 -17.57 39.61 -3.44
N THR A 144 -18.83 39.56 -3.85
CA THR A 144 -19.59 40.75 -4.20
C THR A 144 -20.39 41.18 -2.97
N GLN A 145 -20.15 42.40 -2.49
CA GLN A 145 -21.00 43.01 -1.47
C GLN A 145 -22.38 43.27 -2.07
N VAL A 146 -23.41 42.65 -1.49
CA VAL A 146 -24.81 42.92 -1.84
C VAL A 146 -25.30 44.01 -0.90
N ASP A 147 -25.37 45.25 -1.37
CA ASP A 147 -26.00 46.31 -0.59
C ASP A 147 -27.51 46.07 -0.53
N PRO A 148 -28.14 46.20 0.65
CA PRO A 148 -29.56 45.99 0.79
C PRO A 148 -30.34 47.03 -0.03
N GLU A 149 -31.36 46.56 -0.75
CA GLU A 149 -32.26 47.40 -1.52
C GLU A 149 -32.92 48.44 -0.60
N LYS A 150 -32.83 49.71 -0.98
CA LYS A 150 -33.47 50.80 -0.22
C LYS A 150 -35.00 50.66 -0.32
N PRO A 151 -35.73 50.92 0.78
CA PRO A 151 -37.18 50.77 0.84
C PRO A 151 -37.93 51.75 -0.08
#